data_AF-A0A5C6U2N1-F1
#
_entry.id   AF-A0A5C6U2N1-F1
#
_cell.length_a   1.000
_cell.length_b   1.000
_cell.length_c   1.000
_cell.angle_alpha   90.00
_cell.angle_beta   90.00
_cell.angle_gamma   90.00
#
_symmetry.space_group_name_H-M   'P 1'
#
loop_
_entity.id
_entity.type
_entity.pdbx_description
1 polymer ?
#
loop_
_entity_poly.entity_id
_entity_poly.type
_entity_poly.pdbx_seq_one_letter_code
_entity_poly.pdbx_strand_id
1 'polypeptide(L)'
;MAGQPVSFDGRASSDPEGSTLRFTWQFGDGTAAGTAQVAHLYPAAGSYSARLIVQDADGATAELTRSITVRAAAAAARSVPVAGPVTESTACLWPG
;
A
#
# COMPACT_ATOMS: atom_id res chain seq x y z
N MET A 1 5.59 -2.65 1.71
CA MET A 1 5.10 -2.43 3.09
C MET A 1 3.88 -1.53 3.03
N ALA A 2 3.07 -1.50 4.09
CA ALA A 2 2.00 -0.51 4.24
C ALA A 2 2.59 0.90 4.07
N GLY A 3 1.91 1.75 3.29
CA GLY A 3 2.39 3.08 2.94
C GLY A 3 3.50 3.14 1.88
N GLN A 4 3.82 2.03 1.19
CA GLN A 4 4.67 2.07 -0.01
C GLN A 4 3.83 1.95 -1.28
N PRO A 5 4.20 2.68 -2.35
CA PRO A 5 3.49 2.59 -3.63
C PRO A 5 3.75 1.22 -4.28
N VAL A 6 2.68 0.63 -4.81
CA VAL A 6 2.70 -0.55 -5.67
C VAL A 6 2.39 -0.10 -7.09
N SER A 7 3.27 -0.40 -8.03
CA SER A 7 3.08 -0.06 -9.44
C SER A 7 2.25 -1.12 -10.15
N PHE A 8 1.24 -0.67 -10.88
CA PHE A 8 0.39 -1.48 -11.74
C PHE A 8 0.58 -1.03 -13.19
N ASP A 9 0.81 -1.99 -14.08
CA ASP A 9 1.01 -1.76 -15.51
C ASP A 9 0.16 -2.75 -16.31
N GLY A 10 -0.81 -2.21 -17.05
CA GLY A 10 -1.73 -2.95 -17.92
C GLY A 10 -1.40 -2.79 -19.39
N ARG A 11 -0.32 -2.08 -19.76
CA ARG A 11 0.01 -1.78 -21.16
C ARG A 11 0.39 -3.00 -21.99
N ALA A 12 0.66 -4.13 -21.34
CA ALA A 12 0.86 -5.41 -22.01
C ALA A 12 -0.45 -6.01 -22.54
N SER A 13 -1.62 -5.44 -22.22
CA SER A 13 -2.89 -5.83 -22.82
C SER A 13 -2.98 -5.38 -24.27
N SER A 14 -3.50 -6.25 -25.11
CA SER A 14 -3.66 -6.04 -26.55
C SER A 14 -4.96 -6.66 -27.02
N ASP A 15 -5.62 -6.00 -27.95
CA ASP A 15 -6.72 -6.56 -28.72
C ASP A 15 -6.21 -7.06 -30.09
N PRO A 16 -6.55 -8.29 -30.54
CA PRO A 16 -6.10 -8.81 -31.82
C PRO A 16 -6.53 -7.99 -33.04
N GLU A 17 -7.65 -7.27 -32.95
CA GLU A 17 -8.18 -6.41 -34.02
C GLU A 17 -7.60 -4.99 -33.96
N GLY A 18 -6.83 -4.67 -32.92
CA GLY A 18 -6.17 -3.38 -32.73
C GLY A 18 -7.09 -2.29 -32.16
N SER A 19 -8.19 -2.68 -31.52
CA SER A 19 -9.14 -1.74 -30.91
C SER A 19 -8.53 -0.90 -29.78
N THR A 20 -9.08 0.30 -29.57
CA THR A 20 -8.68 1.16 -28.46
C THR A 20 -9.13 0.54 -27.14
N LEU A 21 -8.18 0.42 -26.20
CA LEU A 21 -8.42 -0.19 -24.89
C LEU A 21 -8.69 0.84 -23.80
N ARG A 22 -9.68 0.54 -22.95
CA ARG A 22 -9.99 1.25 -21.71
C ARG A 22 -9.61 0.38 -20.52
N PHE A 23 -8.94 0.97 -19.54
CA PHE A 23 -8.40 0.27 -18.38
C PHE A 23 -9.15 0.68 -17.12
N THR A 24 -9.57 -0.29 -16.31
CA THR A 24 -10.10 -0.07 -14.97
C THR A 24 -9.38 -0.97 -13.99
N TRP A 25 -8.72 -0.36 -13.02
CA TRP A 25 -8.12 -1.03 -11.87
C TRP A 25 -9.06 -0.95 -10.68
N GLN A 26 -9.29 -2.07 -10.01
CA GLN A 26 -9.94 -2.15 -8.71
C GLN A 26 -8.92 -2.72 -7.73
N PHE A 27 -8.48 -1.95 -6.74
CA PHE A 27 -7.31 -2.34 -5.93
C PHE A 27 -7.64 -3.31 -4.78
N GLY A 28 -8.93 -3.55 -4.53
CA GLY A 28 -9.40 -4.45 -3.47
C GLY A 28 -9.49 -3.80 -2.09
N ASP A 29 -9.16 -2.51 -1.97
CA ASP A 29 -9.29 -1.69 -0.75
C ASP A 29 -10.45 -0.68 -0.82
N GLY A 30 -11.30 -0.80 -1.84
CA GLY A 30 -12.41 0.13 -2.13
C GLY A 30 -12.05 1.27 -3.09
N THR A 31 -10.79 1.39 -3.50
CA THR A 31 -10.36 2.41 -4.47
C THR A 31 -10.15 1.82 -5.87
N ALA A 32 -10.15 2.70 -6.88
CA ALA A 32 -10.04 2.33 -8.29
C ALA A 32 -9.28 3.40 -9.10
N ALA A 33 -8.80 3.03 -10.29
CA ALA A 33 -8.15 3.94 -11.24
C ALA A 33 -8.51 3.59 -12.70
N GLY A 34 -8.54 4.61 -13.57
CA GLY A 34 -8.95 4.48 -14.98
C GLY A 34 -7.80 4.55 -16.00
N THR A 35 -6.55 4.43 -15.56
CA THR A 35 -5.37 4.60 -16.41
C THR A 35 -4.67 3.26 -16.69
N ALA A 36 -3.98 3.14 -17.83
CA ALA A 36 -3.24 1.93 -18.18
C ALA A 36 -2.07 1.63 -17.22
N GLN A 37 -1.50 2.67 -16.61
CA GLN A 37 -0.45 2.58 -15.60
C GLN A 37 -0.81 3.45 -14.41
N VAL A 38 -0.61 2.94 -13.19
CA VAL A 38 -0.93 3.66 -11.96
C VAL A 38 -0.06 3.16 -10.81
N ALA A 39 0.36 4.06 -9.93
CA ALA A 39 0.94 3.71 -8.65
C ALA A 39 -0.14 3.85 -7.57
N HIS A 40 -0.38 2.79 -6.79
CA HIS A 40 -1.38 2.78 -5.74
C HIS A 40 -0.75 2.55 -4.36
N LEU A 41 -1.28 3.22 -3.34
CA LEU A 41 -0.78 3.15 -1.97
C LEU A 41 -1.77 2.39 -1.09
N TYR A 42 -1.33 1.28 -0.52
CA TYR A 42 -2.10 0.54 0.49
C TYR A 42 -1.73 1.05 1.89
N PRO A 43 -2.62 1.75 2.62
CA PRO A 43 -2.29 2.36 3.91
C PRO A 43 -2.17 1.35 5.06
N ALA A 44 -2.84 0.20 4.94
CA ALA A 44 -2.85 -0.84 5.96
C ALA A 44 -2.16 -2.12 5.46
N ALA A 45 -1.70 -2.93 6.41
CA ALA A 45 -1.26 -4.28 6.13
C ALA A 45 -2.46 -5.18 5.85
N GLY A 46 -2.32 -6.12 4.92
CA GLY A 46 -3.40 -7.01 4.53
C GLY A 46 -3.12 -7.70 3.20
N SER A 47 -4.05 -8.56 2.81
CA SER A 47 -4.11 -9.13 1.47
C SER A 47 -5.21 -8.43 0.68
N TYR A 48 -4.85 -7.88 -0.48
CA TYR A 48 -5.75 -7.16 -1.37
C TYR A 48 -5.84 -7.88 -2.71
N SER A 49 -7.05 -8.01 -3.25
CA SER A 49 -7.29 -8.58 -4.58
C SER A 49 -7.35 -7.44 -5.60
N ALA A 50 -6.23 -7.14 -6.26
CA ALA A 50 -6.18 -6.15 -7.31
C ALA A 50 -6.67 -6.76 -8.63
N ARG A 51 -7.67 -6.15 -9.26
CA ARG A 51 -8.30 -6.60 -10.49
C ARG A 51 -8.13 -5.55 -11.59
N LEU A 52 -7.59 -5.97 -12.72
CA LEU A 52 -7.59 -5.22 -13.97
C LEU A 52 -8.79 -5.66 -14.80
N ILE A 53 -9.52 -4.70 -15.34
CA ILE A 53 -10.56 -4.89 -16.35
C ILE A 53 -10.12 -4.07 -17.56
N VAL A 54 -10.04 -4.71 -18.71
CA VAL A 54 -9.75 -4.07 -19.99
C VAL A 54 -10.97 -4.21 -20.87
N GLN A 55 -11.44 -3.10 -21.43
CA GLN A 55 -12.57 -3.06 -22.35
C GLN A 55 -12.11 -2.51 -23.70
N ASP A 56 -12.51 -3.14 -24.80
CA ASP A 56 -12.28 -2.60 -26.15
C ASP A 56 -13.35 -1.57 -26.57
N ALA A 57 -13.29 -1.09 -27.82
CA ALA A 57 -14.24 -0.12 -28.34
C ALA A 57 -15.63 -0.71 -28.62
N ASP A 58 -15.69 -2.03 -28.86
CA ASP A 58 -16.90 -2.80 -29.17
C ASP A 58 -17.64 -3.27 -27.91
N GLY A 59 -17.02 -3.07 -26.74
CA GLY A 59 -17.58 -3.36 -25.43
C GLY A 59 -17.18 -4.73 -24.87
N ALA A 60 -16.35 -5.51 -25.57
CA ALA A 60 -15.82 -6.76 -25.05
C ALA A 60 -14.85 -6.48 -23.88
N THR A 61 -14.82 -7.39 -22.91
CA THR A 61 -14.03 -7.20 -21.69
C THR A 61 -13.15 -8.40 -21.38
N ALA A 62 -11.96 -8.13 -20.88
CA ALA A 62 -11.02 -9.11 -20.34
C ALA A 62 -10.57 -8.68 -18.96
N GLU A 63 -10.31 -9.66 -18.08
CA GLU A 63 -10.06 -9.38 -16.67
C GLU A 63 -8.91 -10.21 -16.11
N LEU A 64 -8.13 -9.62 -15.21
CA LEU A 64 -7.04 -10.28 -14.52
C LEU A 64 -7.02 -9.88 -13.05
N THR A 65 -7.00 -10.86 -12.15
CA THR A 65 -6.92 -10.63 -10.71
C THR A 65 -5.57 -11.10 -10.15
N ARG A 66 -4.95 -10.28 -9.30
CA ARG A 66 -3.70 -10.58 -8.59
C ARG A 66 -3.83 -10.28 -7.11
N SER A 67 -3.34 -11.20 -6.29
CA SER A 67 -3.29 -11.03 -4.83
C SER A 67 -2.03 -10.25 -4.45
N ILE A 68 -2.22 -9.12 -3.77
CA ILE A 68 -1.14 -8.27 -3.26
C ILE A 68 -1.09 -8.42 -1.74
N THR A 69 0.04 -8.91 -1.22
CA THR A 69 0.25 -9.01 0.23
C THR A 69 1.07 -7.82 0.72
N VAL A 70 0.42 -6.94 1.47
CA VAL A 70 1.03 -5.77 2.09
C VAL A 70 1.38 -6.10 3.54
N ARG A 71 2.67 -6.10 3.85
CA ARG A 71 3.15 -6.30 5.23
C ARG A 71 3.14 -4.99 6.00
N ALA A 72 2.89 -5.07 7.30
CA ALA A 72 2.99 -3.91 8.19
C ALA A 72 4.39 -3.31 8.11
N ALA A 73 4.47 -1.98 8.05
CA ALA A 73 5.72 -1.30 8.34
C ALA A 73 6.20 -1.75 9.72
N ALA A 74 7.44 -2.22 9.85
CA ALA A 74 8.02 -2.40 11.17
C ALA A 74 7.90 -1.04 11.87
N ALA A 75 7.18 -0.99 13.01
CA ALA A 75 7.17 0.21 13.81
C ALA A 75 8.64 0.49 14.14
N ALA A 76 9.20 1.54 13.56
CA ALA A 76 10.49 2.04 14.02
C ALA A 76 10.28 2.27 15.52
N ALA A 77 10.94 1.45 16.34
CA ALA A 77 10.88 1.60 17.77
C ALA A 77 11.24 3.06 18.02
N ARG A 78 10.25 3.88 18.37
CA ARG A 78 10.52 5.16 19.02
C ARG A 78 11.34 4.74 20.22
N SER A 79 12.64 5.01 20.15
CA SER A 79 13.54 4.88 21.28
C SER A 79 12.81 5.56 22.43
N VAL A 80 12.31 4.77 23.37
CA VAL A 80 11.94 5.29 24.68
C VAL A 80 13.22 5.97 25.13
N PRO A 81 13.26 7.30 25.34
CA PRO A 81 14.39 7.85 26.05
C PRO A 81 14.38 7.13 27.39
N VAL A 82 15.32 6.21 27.57
CA VAL A 82 15.58 5.62 28.88
C VAL A 82 15.75 6.81 29.81
N ALA A 83 14.91 6.86 30.85
CA ALA A 83 15.07 7.82 31.91
C ALA A 83 16.55 7.77 32.32
N GLY A 84 17.24 8.90 32.19
CA GLY A 84 18.62 9.02 32.69
C GLY A 84 18.67 8.54 34.13
N PRO A 85 19.82 8.06 34.61
CA PRO A 85 19.92 7.51 35.95
C PRO A 85 19.42 8.55 36.96
N VAL A 86 18.30 8.27 37.62
CA VAL A 86 17.96 8.98 38.85
C VAL A 86 19.08 8.65 39.83
N THR A 87 20.02 9.58 39.94
CA THR A 87 21.02 9.54 40.99
C THR A 87 20.29 10.02 42.23
N GLU A 88 19.61 9.10 42.94
CA GLU A 88 19.22 9.35 44.32
C GLU A 88 20.51 9.33 45.15
N SER A 89 21.08 10.52 45.35
CA SER A 89 22.15 10.74 46.31
C SER A 89 21.57 10.67 47.72
N THR A 90 21.91 9.60 48.43
CA THR A 90 21.79 9.51 49.89
C THR A 90 22.60 10.63 50.54
N ALA A 91 21.93 11.58 51.19
CA ALA A 91 22.57 12.49 52.16
C ALA A 91 21.64 12.70 53.37
N CYS A 92 22.22 12.49 54.56
CA CYS A 92 21.56 12.60 55.86
C CYS A 92 21.58 14.04 56.41
N LEU A 93 20.41 14.49 56.89
CA LEU A 93 20.12 15.41 58.02
C LEU A 93 20.62 16.88 57.85
N TRP A 94 19.97 17.91 58.42
CA TRP A 94 19.78 18.28 59.84
C TRP A 94 18.38 18.85 60.16
N PRO A 95 17.94 18.82 61.44
CA PRO A 95 16.68 19.44 61.87
C PRO A 95 16.84 20.93 62.23
N GLY A 96 15.79 21.70 61.94
CA GLY A 96 15.53 23.05 62.41
C GLY A 96 14.06 23.38 62.20
#